data_AF-A0A4Y2LYK1-F1
#
_entry.id   AF-A0A4Y2LYK1-F1
#
_cell.length_a   1.000
_cell.length_b   1.000
_cell.length_c   1.000
_cell.angle_alpha   90.00
_cell.angle_beta   90.00
_cell.angle_gamma   90.00
#
_symmetry.space_group_name_H-M   'P 1'
#
loop_
_entity.id
_entity.type
_entity.pdbx_description
1 polymer ?
#
loop_
_entity_poly.entity_id
_entity_poly.type
_entity_poly.pdbx_seq_one_letter_code
_entity_poly.pdbx_strand_id
1 'polypeptide(L)'
;MSLSNFVLRAVNHCSFFNENPKDFDEVKVPTKKDVLLCCLEVRLQVGLESEIKIEPASSTVARQVAIKLNIIWDKASIPTVTHKRVIKLITRCHDGYISIKKTLNCKKDISKRKNDKMTSLIEQTSKLFDIAFCKCADFSG
;
A
#
# COMPACT_ATOMS: atom_id res chain seq x y z
N MET A 1 10.05 -26.15 -20.23
CA MET A 1 9.37 -25.21 -19.31
C MET A 1 9.83 -23.81 -19.67
N SER A 2 8.93 -22.94 -20.17
CA SER A 2 9.30 -21.64 -20.73
C SER A 2 9.74 -20.65 -19.64
N LEU A 3 10.97 -20.14 -19.77
CA LEU A 3 11.60 -19.12 -18.92
C LEU A 3 10.95 -17.71 -19.01
N SER A 4 9.83 -17.57 -19.71
CA SER A 4 9.22 -16.27 -20.03
C SER A 4 8.24 -15.72 -18.97
N ASN A 5 7.96 -16.44 -17.88
CA ASN A 5 6.91 -16.06 -16.92
C ASN A 5 7.42 -15.45 -15.60
N PHE A 6 8.73 -15.29 -15.43
CA PHE A 6 9.36 -14.81 -14.18
C PHE A 6 9.95 -13.40 -14.29
N VAL A 7 9.72 -12.72 -15.42
CA VAL A 7 9.78 -11.27 -15.42
C VAL A 7 8.58 -10.83 -14.58
N LEU A 8 8.83 -10.04 -13.53
CA LEU A 8 7.85 -9.23 -12.79
C LEU A 8 6.53 -9.24 -13.56
N ARG A 9 5.46 -9.87 -13.04
CA ARG A 9 4.13 -9.56 -13.58
C ARG A 9 4.00 -8.05 -13.38
N ALA A 10 4.40 -7.32 -14.41
CA ALA A 10 4.34 -5.89 -14.57
C ALA A 10 2.86 -5.64 -14.68
N VAL A 11 2.22 -5.68 -13.52
CA VAL A 11 0.87 -5.21 -13.35
C VAL A 11 1.07 -3.70 -13.41
N ASN A 12 1.20 -3.18 -14.64
CA ASN A 12 1.26 -1.76 -14.99
C ASN A 12 -0.01 -1.02 -14.53
N HIS A 13 -0.93 -1.72 -13.87
CA HIS A 13 -2.28 -1.34 -13.60
C HIS A 13 -2.82 -2.08 -12.37
N CYS A 14 -3.08 -1.37 -11.29
CA CYS A 14 -3.79 -1.95 -10.15
C CYS A 14 -5.23 -2.29 -10.57
N SER A 15 -5.48 -3.58 -10.81
CA SER A 15 -6.79 -4.11 -11.22
C SER A 15 -7.94 -3.78 -10.27
N PHE A 16 -7.62 -3.36 -9.04
CA PHE A 16 -8.60 -2.97 -8.04
C PHE A 16 -9.04 -1.50 -8.17
N PHE A 17 -8.10 -0.60 -8.44
CA PHE A 17 -8.37 0.85 -8.56
C PHE A 17 -8.57 1.32 -9.99
N ASN A 18 -8.32 0.44 -10.96
CA ASN A 18 -8.22 0.81 -12.36
C ASN A 18 -7.17 1.92 -12.63
N GLU A 19 -6.11 1.96 -11.82
CA GLU A 19 -5.07 3.00 -11.85
C GLU A 19 -3.67 2.40 -11.90
N ASN A 20 -2.75 3.10 -12.55
CA ASN A 20 -1.35 2.69 -12.60
C ASN A 20 -0.67 2.89 -11.24
N PRO A 21 0.32 2.05 -10.90
CA PRO A 21 1.26 2.36 -9.84
C PRO A 21 1.82 3.78 -10.03
N LYS A 22 1.94 4.52 -8.94
CA LYS A 22 2.39 5.91 -8.96
C LYS A 22 2.97 6.28 -7.60
N ASP A 23 3.84 7.28 -7.61
CA ASP A 23 4.38 7.86 -6.40
C ASP A 23 3.36 8.78 -5.68
N PHE A 24 3.72 9.25 -4.49
CA PHE A 24 2.89 10.18 -3.75
C PHE A 24 2.81 11.57 -4.40
N ASP A 25 1.68 12.24 -4.21
CA ASP A 25 1.55 13.69 -4.41
C ASP A 25 2.21 14.40 -3.21
N GLU A 26 3.27 15.16 -3.45
CA GLU A 26 4.04 15.82 -2.39
C GLU A 26 3.27 16.90 -1.63
N VAL A 27 2.13 17.36 -2.16
CA VAL A 27 1.35 18.47 -1.60
C VAL A 27 0.22 17.98 -0.70
N LYS A 28 -0.10 16.68 -0.71
CA LYS A 28 -1.27 16.12 -0.01
C LYS A 28 -0.89 14.98 0.92
N VAL A 29 -1.57 14.93 2.06
CA VAL A 29 -1.42 13.79 2.98
C VAL A 29 -2.04 12.54 2.34
N PRO A 30 -1.30 11.41 2.24
CA PRO A 30 -1.76 10.28 1.44
C PRO A 30 -2.94 9.52 2.04
N THR A 31 -3.81 9.02 1.16
CA THR A 31 -4.83 8.01 1.51
C THR A 31 -4.23 6.60 1.53
N LYS A 32 -4.98 5.62 2.05
CA LYS A 32 -4.56 4.22 1.97
C LYS A 32 -4.42 3.74 0.52
N LYS A 33 -5.26 4.25 -0.40
CA LYS A 33 -5.13 3.99 -1.83
C LYS A 33 -3.78 4.47 -2.36
N ASP A 34 -3.38 5.68 -2.02
CA ASP A 34 -2.10 6.25 -2.47
C ASP A 34 -0.92 5.43 -1.95
N VAL A 35 -0.97 4.99 -0.68
CA VAL A 35 0.05 4.09 -0.10
C VAL A 35 0.13 2.76 -0.84
N LEU A 36 -1.01 2.17 -1.23
CA LEU A 36 -1.02 0.93 -2.00
C LEU A 36 -0.43 1.12 -3.40
N LEU A 37 -0.77 2.20 -4.09
CA LEU A 37 -0.21 2.51 -5.42
C LEU A 37 1.29 2.78 -5.35
N CYS A 38 1.76 3.50 -4.33
CA CYS A 38 3.18 3.74 -4.09
C CYS A 38 3.93 2.45 -3.74
N CYS A 39 3.32 1.53 -2.97
CA CYS A 39 3.91 0.21 -2.73
C CYS A 39 4.13 -0.59 -4.02
N LEU A 40 3.17 -0.52 -4.96
CA LEU A 40 3.30 -1.18 -6.25
C LEU A 40 4.41 -0.54 -7.09
N GLU A 41 4.50 0.80 -7.09
CA GLU A 41 5.51 1.56 -7.84
C GLU A 41 6.92 1.25 -7.33
N VAL A 42 7.12 1.38 -6.01
CA VAL A 42 8.38 1.05 -5.35
C VAL A 42 8.79 -0.39 -5.63
N ARG A 43 7.83 -1.33 -5.64
CA ARG A 43 8.12 -2.73 -5.95
C ARG A 43 8.60 -2.92 -7.39
N LEU A 44 8.04 -2.19 -8.34
CA LEU A 44 8.50 -2.21 -9.72
C LEU A 44 9.91 -1.63 -9.83
N GLN A 45 10.16 -0.48 -9.22
CA GLN A 45 11.47 0.18 -9.22
C GLN A 45 12.56 -0.73 -8.63
N VAL A 46 12.36 -1.24 -7.40
CA VAL A 46 13.32 -2.14 -6.75
C VAL A 46 13.55 -3.43 -7.55
N GLY A 47 12.50 -3.94 -8.22
CA GLY A 47 12.61 -5.11 -9.08
C GLY A 47 13.41 -4.86 -10.36
N LEU A 48 13.35 -3.64 -10.91
CA LEU A 48 14.11 -3.23 -12.09
C LEU A 48 15.59 -2.95 -11.75
N GLU A 49 15.85 -2.40 -10.58
CA GLU A 49 17.20 -2.11 -10.07
C GLU A 49 17.97 -3.37 -9.64
N SER A 50 17.27 -4.49 -9.42
CA SER A 50 17.91 -5.74 -9.04
C SER A 50 18.48 -6.45 -10.26
N GLU A 51 19.81 -6.63 -10.30
CA GLU A 51 20.51 -7.46 -11.31
C GLU A 51 19.99 -8.91 -11.33
N ILE A 52 19.44 -9.36 -10.19
CA ILE A 52 18.78 -10.64 -10.06
C ILE A 52 17.27 -10.41 -10.12
N LYS A 53 16.57 -11.03 -11.06
CA LYS A 53 15.11 -10.92 -11.24
C LYS A 53 14.32 -11.63 -10.11
N ILE A 54 14.61 -11.28 -8.86
CA ILE A 54 13.95 -11.79 -7.66
C ILE A 54 12.88 -10.78 -7.24
N GLU A 55 11.75 -11.31 -6.79
CA GLU A 55 10.66 -10.49 -6.28
C GLU A 55 11.10 -9.75 -4.99
N PRO A 56 11.00 -8.41 -4.93
CA PRO A 56 11.45 -7.67 -3.76
C PRO A 56 10.71 -8.10 -2.50
N ALA A 57 11.45 -8.22 -1.40
CA ALA A 57 10.88 -8.49 -0.09
C ALA A 57 9.90 -7.38 0.31
N SER A 58 8.74 -7.75 0.85
CA SER A 58 7.70 -6.78 1.27
C SER A 58 8.20 -5.80 2.33
N SER A 59 9.16 -6.21 3.16
CA SER A 59 9.82 -5.35 4.15
C SER A 59 10.65 -4.25 3.50
N THR A 60 11.35 -4.55 2.39
CA THR A 60 12.12 -3.57 1.62
C THR A 60 11.21 -2.52 1.00
N VAL A 61 10.14 -2.96 0.34
CA VAL A 61 9.12 -2.06 -0.24
C VAL A 61 8.50 -1.18 0.85
N ALA A 62 8.03 -1.78 1.94
CA ALA A 62 7.40 -1.03 3.04
C ALA A 62 8.35 -0.01 3.69
N ARG A 63 9.64 -0.32 3.79
CA ARG A 63 10.65 0.62 4.31
C ARG A 63 10.81 1.83 3.40
N GLN A 64 10.95 1.63 2.08
CA GLN A 64 11.10 2.74 1.14
C GLN A 64 9.84 3.63 1.10
N VAL A 65 8.65 3.02 1.09
CA VAL A 65 7.39 3.76 1.17
C VAL A 65 7.26 4.53 2.48
N ALA A 66 7.70 3.95 3.61
CA ALA A 66 7.66 4.62 4.91
C ALA A 66 8.56 5.87 4.95
N ILE A 67 9.71 5.85 4.26
CA ILE A 67 10.59 7.03 4.16
C ILE A 67 9.85 8.15 3.42
N LYS A 68 9.28 7.85 2.24
CA LYS A 68 8.53 8.83 1.45
C LYS A 68 7.32 9.39 2.21
N LEU A 69 6.58 8.52 2.90
CA LEU A 69 5.42 8.91 3.69
C LEU A 69 5.81 9.83 4.85
N ASN A 70 6.87 9.51 5.59
CA ASN A 70 7.35 10.36 6.68
C ASN A 70 7.72 11.76 6.20
N ILE A 71 8.37 11.89 5.03
CA ILE A 71 8.72 13.21 4.45
C ILE A 71 7.47 14.07 4.24
N ILE A 72 6.39 13.49 3.72
CA ILE A 72 5.14 14.23 3.46
C ILE A 72 4.50 14.68 4.78
N TRP A 73 4.48 13.80 5.78
CA TRP A 73 3.90 14.13 7.09
C TRP A 73 4.75 15.15 7.87
N ASP A 74 6.07 15.09 7.75
CA ASP A 74 7.00 16.08 8.30
C ASP A 74 6.78 17.45 7.64
N LYS A 75 6.60 17.50 6.31
CA LYS A 75 6.22 18.73 5.58
C LYS A 75 4.88 19.30 6.07
N ALA A 76 3.93 18.44 6.41
CA ALA A 76 2.65 18.85 6.99
C ALA A 76 2.75 19.29 8.46
N SER A 77 3.93 19.20 9.09
CA SER A 77 4.16 19.51 10.51
C SER A 77 3.26 18.72 11.46
N ILE A 78 2.81 17.52 11.06
CA ILE A 78 1.97 16.66 11.88
C ILE A 78 2.87 15.62 12.58
N PRO A 79 2.88 15.57 13.93
CA PRO A 79 3.65 14.56 14.64
C PRO A 79 3.25 13.15 14.21
N THR A 80 4.24 12.28 13.96
CA THR A 80 4.00 10.91 13.49
C THR A 80 4.39 9.86 14.52
N VAL A 81 3.80 8.67 14.41
CA VAL A 81 4.25 7.49 15.15
C VAL A 81 5.65 7.06 14.69
N THR A 82 6.34 6.25 15.50
CA THR A 82 7.69 5.77 15.17
C THR A 82 7.77 5.15 13.77
N HIS A 83 8.90 5.33 13.06
CA HIS A 83 9.10 4.77 11.73
C HIS A 83 8.85 3.25 11.66
N LYS A 84 9.25 2.49 12.70
CA LYS A 84 8.94 1.06 12.81
C LYS A 84 7.43 0.78 12.84
N ARG A 85 6.64 1.64 13.48
CA ARG A 85 5.18 1.54 13.51
C ARG A 85 4.58 1.87 12.14
N VAL A 86 5.10 2.90 11.45
CA VAL A 86 4.70 3.24 10.07
C VAL A 86 4.90 2.05 9.12
N ILE A 87 6.08 1.41 9.13
CA ILE A 87 6.35 0.21 8.33
C ILE A 87 5.30 -0.89 8.62
N LYS A 88 5.02 -1.17 9.91
CA LYS A 88 4.01 -2.17 10.28
C LYS A 88 2.61 -1.83 9.75
N LEU A 89 2.23 -0.55 9.74
CA LEU A 89 0.93 -0.11 9.21
C LEU A 89 0.89 -0.31 7.68
N ILE A 90 1.97 0.03 6.97
CA ILE A 90 2.06 -0.15 5.51
C ILE A 90 1.96 -1.63 5.15
N THR A 91 2.73 -2.49 5.83
CA THR A 91 2.68 -3.94 5.61
C THR A 91 1.27 -4.49 5.81
N ARG A 92 0.59 -4.10 6.90
CA ARG A 92 -0.80 -4.52 7.15
C ARG A 92 -1.77 -4.08 6.05
N CYS A 93 -1.62 -2.85 5.57
CA CYS A 93 -2.46 -2.33 4.49
C CYS A 93 -2.26 -3.12 3.20
N HIS A 94 -1.01 -3.39 2.84
CA HIS A 94 -0.67 -4.18 1.66
C HIS A 94 -1.14 -5.63 1.77
N ASP A 95 -0.96 -6.28 2.93
CA ASP A 95 -1.41 -7.65 3.16
C ASP A 95 -2.94 -7.78 3.09
N GLY A 96 -3.66 -6.80 3.63
CA GLY A 96 -5.12 -6.70 3.50
C GLY A 96 -5.55 -6.64 2.03
N TYR A 97 -4.88 -5.81 1.23
CA TYR A 97 -5.10 -5.73 -0.22
C TYR A 97 -4.83 -7.09 -0.91
N ILE A 98 -3.71 -7.74 -0.63
CA ILE A 98 -3.36 -9.04 -1.24
C ILE A 98 -4.38 -10.12 -0.87
N SER A 99 -4.81 -10.17 0.39
CA SER A 99 -5.83 -11.11 0.87
C SER A 99 -7.16 -10.96 0.12
N ILE A 100 -7.60 -9.72 -0.08
CA ILE A 100 -8.84 -9.43 -0.82
C ILE A 100 -8.67 -9.76 -2.30
N LYS A 101 -7.55 -9.38 -2.92
CA LYS A 101 -7.24 -9.73 -4.31
C LYS A 101 -7.26 -11.25 -4.55
N LYS A 102 -6.67 -12.03 -3.65
CA LYS A 102 -6.72 -13.51 -3.71
C LYS A 102 -8.16 -14.02 -3.62
N THR A 103 -8.95 -13.47 -2.70
CA THR A 103 -10.36 -13.85 -2.51
C THR A 103 -11.21 -13.56 -3.76
N LEU A 104 -10.99 -12.43 -4.43
CA LEU A 104 -11.71 -12.07 -5.65
C LEU A 104 -11.39 -13.00 -6.82
N ASN A 105 -10.13 -13.42 -6.95
CA ASN A 105 -9.67 -14.36 -7.98
C ASN A 105 -10.15 -15.81 -7.79
N CYS A 106 -10.57 -16.20 -6.58
CA CYS A 106 -11.14 -17.51 -6.33
C CYS A 106 -12.53 -17.64 -6.97
N LYS A 107 -12.68 -18.50 -7.98
CA LYS A 107 -13.92 -18.69 -8.76
C LYS A 107 -15.12 -19.24 -7.95
N LYS A 108 -14.92 -19.66 -6.70
CA LYS A 108 -15.89 -20.45 -5.92
C LYS A 108 -16.87 -19.65 -5.04
N ASP A 109 -16.78 -18.33 -4.95
CA ASP A 109 -17.60 -17.56 -3.99
C ASP A 109 -18.55 -16.54 -4.66
N ILE A 110 -19.76 -16.47 -4.11
CA ILE A 110 -21.00 -15.85 -4.61
C ILE A 110 -20.78 -14.36 -4.91
N SER A 111 -21.14 -13.91 -6.12
CA SER A 111 -20.88 -12.57 -6.68
C SER A 111 -21.20 -11.40 -5.72
N LYS A 112 -22.28 -11.52 -4.93
CA LYS A 112 -22.70 -10.52 -3.95
C LYS A 112 -21.67 -10.30 -2.84
N ARG A 113 -21.13 -11.37 -2.25
CA ARG A 113 -20.14 -11.31 -1.15
C ARG A 113 -18.82 -10.69 -1.61
N LYS A 114 -18.46 -10.91 -2.88
CA LYS A 114 -17.29 -10.29 -3.50
C LYS A 114 -17.50 -8.79 -3.68
N ASN A 115 -18.68 -8.37 -4.14
CA ASN A 115 -19.02 -6.97 -4.31
C ASN A 115 -19.03 -6.21 -2.97
N ASP A 116 -19.63 -6.76 -1.92
CA ASP A 116 -19.67 -6.10 -0.61
C ASP A 116 -18.26 -5.89 -0.01
N LYS A 117 -17.40 -6.91 -0.12
CA LYS A 117 -15.99 -6.80 0.30
C LYS A 117 -15.20 -5.81 -0.55
N MET A 118 -15.46 -5.77 -1.86
CA MET A 118 -14.86 -4.79 -2.78
C MET A 118 -15.23 -3.37 -2.38
N THR A 119 -16.53 -3.09 -2.21
CA THR A 119 -17.05 -1.78 -1.83
C THR A 119 -16.51 -1.33 -0.48
N SER A 120 -16.50 -2.22 0.52
CA SER A 120 -15.94 -1.93 1.83
C SER A 120 -14.44 -1.59 1.75
N LEU A 121 -13.67 -2.30 0.92
CA LEU A 121 -12.27 -1.97 0.71
C LEU A 121 -12.10 -0.63 -0.01
N ILE A 122 -12.88 -0.34 -1.05
CA ILE A 122 -12.84 0.96 -1.73
C ILE A 122 -13.08 2.10 -0.74
N GLU A 123 -14.11 1.98 0.11
CA GLU A 123 -14.41 2.96 1.15
C GLU A 123 -13.30 3.06 2.20
N GLN A 124 -12.68 1.95 2.59
CA GLN A 124 -11.53 2.02 3.50
C GLN A 124 -10.32 2.66 2.84
N THR A 125 -10.13 2.47 1.54
CA THR A 125 -8.97 2.96 0.81
C THR A 125 -9.00 4.46 0.53
N SER A 126 -10.20 5.06 0.50
CA SER A 126 -10.36 6.52 0.38
C SER A 126 -10.04 7.26 1.68
N LYS A 127 -9.95 6.57 2.82
CA LYS A 127 -9.59 7.18 4.11
C LYS A 127 -8.10 7.53 4.13
N LEU A 128 -7.76 8.55 4.91
CA LEU A 128 -6.39 8.95 5.19
C LEU A 128 -5.57 7.74 5.66
N PHE A 129 -4.33 7.62 5.19
CA PHE A 129 -3.39 6.72 5.81
C PHE A 129 -2.82 7.37 7.07
N ASP A 130 -3.61 7.33 8.14
CA ASP A 130 -3.30 8.02 9.38
C ASP A 130 -2.10 7.40 10.10
N ILE A 131 -1.03 8.18 10.21
CA ILE A 131 0.16 7.88 11.02
C ILE A 131 0.41 8.95 12.08
N ALA A 132 -0.57 9.81 12.34
CA ALA A 132 -0.48 10.84 13.35
C ALA A 132 -0.20 10.23 14.73
N PHE A 133 0.61 10.91 15.51
CA PHE A 133 0.80 10.64 16.91
C PHE A 133 0.01 11.67 17.73
N CYS A 134 -1.11 11.25 18.31
CA CYS A 134 -1.83 12.08 19.30
C CYS A 134 -1.23 11.82 20.68
N LYS A 135 -0.73 12.91 21.30
CA LYS A 135 -0.33 12.98 22.72
C LYS A 135 -1.48 13.44 23.61
N CYS A 136 -2.72 13.30 23.16
CA CYS A 136 -3.86 13.83 23.88
C CYS A 136 -3.88 13.16 25.26
N ALA A 137 -3.51 13.91 26.30
CA ALA A 137 -3.74 13.48 27.66
C ALA A 137 -5.26 13.39 27.81
N ASP A 138 -5.76 12.30 28.38
CA ASP A 138 -7.16 12.21 28.72
C ASP A 138 -7.50 13.45 29.54
N PHE A 139 -8.32 14.35 28.98
CA PHE A 139 -8.82 15.54 29.68
C PHE A 139 -9.91 15.11 30.67
N SER A 140 -9.63 14.09 31.48
CA SER A 140 -10.45 13.75 32.64
C SER A 140 -10.17 14.79 33.72
N GLY A 141 -10.82 15.95 33.57
CA GLY A 141 -11.03 16.93 34.64
C GLY A 141 -12.15 16.50 35.57
#